data_AF-A0A2K1K9T9-F1
#
_entry.id   AF-A0A2K1K9T9-F1
#
_cell.length_a   1.000
_cell.length_b   1.000
_cell.length_c   1.000
_cell.angle_alpha   90.00
_cell.angle_beta   90.00
_cell.angle_gamma   90.00
#
_symmetry.space_group_name_H-M   'P 1'
#
loop_
_entity.id
_entity.type
_entity.pdbx_description
1 polymer ?
#
loop_
_entity_poly.entity_id
_entity_poly.type
_entity_poly.pdbx_seq_one_letter_code
_entity_poly.pdbx_strand_id
1 'polypeptide(L)'
;NTFSILISLIYLDLSDCVKVETIDNRFTNLVSIEKYFFNHCANLKKIYATLNNMRKLKMFLFERCEILEDMPMRLKHFTSL
;
A
#
# COMPACT_ATOMS: atom_id res chain seq x y z
N ASN A 1 2.01 -13.06 -10.04
CA ASN A 1 2.18 -11.78 -9.33
C ASN A 1 3.16 -12.03 -8.19
N THR A 2 4.32 -11.38 -8.20
CA THR A 2 5.47 -11.65 -7.29
C THR A 2 5.13 -11.55 -5.81
N PHE A 3 4.11 -10.77 -5.43
CA PHE A 3 3.71 -10.61 -4.03
C PHE A 3 2.80 -11.73 -3.52
N SER A 4 2.37 -12.67 -4.38
CA SER A 4 1.45 -13.74 -3.99
C SER A 4 2.05 -14.71 -2.96
N ILE A 5 3.37 -14.77 -2.82
CA ILE A 5 4.07 -15.65 -1.88
C ILE A 5 4.34 -15.00 -0.52
N LEU A 6 4.10 -13.69 -0.39
CA LEU A 6 4.50 -12.90 0.78
C LEU A 6 3.46 -12.95 1.91
N ILE A 7 2.98 -14.16 2.23
CA ILE A 7 1.91 -14.41 3.21
C ILE A 7 2.29 -14.04 4.65
N SER A 8 3.58 -14.12 4.96
CA SER A 8 4.14 -13.87 6.29
C SER A 8 4.81 -12.50 6.41
N LEU A 9 4.69 -11.64 5.38
CA LEU A 9 5.31 -10.33 5.40
C LEU A 9 4.60 -9.44 6.43
N ILE A 10 5.36 -8.92 7.40
CA ILE A 10 4.87 -8.08 8.50
C ILE A 10 5.10 -6.59 8.21
N TYR A 11 6.20 -6.27 7.53
CA TYR A 11 6.65 -4.92 7.23
C TYR A 11 6.97 -4.80 5.74
N LEU A 12 6.44 -3.77 5.09
CA LEU A 12 6.75 -3.42 3.71
C LEU A 12 6.98 -1.91 3.63
N ASP A 13 8.14 -1.52 3.10
CA ASP A 13 8.49 -0.12 2.92
C ASP A 13 8.97 0.08 1.48
N LEU A 14 8.21 0.87 0.75
CA LEU A 14 8.47 1.29 -0.61
C LEU A 14 8.75 2.81 -0.64
N SER A 15 9.14 3.40 0.50
CA SER A 15 9.49 4.81 0.53
C SER A 15 10.67 5.09 -0.40
N ASP A 16 10.70 6.31 -0.95
CA ASP A 16 11.72 6.79 -1.89
C ASP A 16 11.80 5.99 -3.21
N CYS A 17 10.78 5.19 -3.52
CA CYS A 17 10.64 4.50 -4.80
C CYS A 17 10.22 5.47 -5.91
N VAL A 18 11.09 6.42 -6.24
CA VAL A 18 10.83 7.53 -7.17
C VAL A 18 10.55 7.10 -8.61
N LYS A 19 10.80 5.84 -8.99
CA LYS A 19 10.49 5.34 -10.35
C LYS A 19 9.12 4.65 -10.43
N VAL A 20 8.46 4.42 -9.31
CA VAL A 20 7.18 3.72 -9.28
C VAL A 20 6.07 4.69 -9.67
N GLU A 21 5.44 4.44 -10.82
CA GLU A 21 4.32 5.26 -11.30
C GLU A 21 2.95 4.71 -10.88
N THR A 22 2.85 3.41 -10.68
CA THR A 22 1.60 2.74 -10.32
C THR A 22 1.88 1.58 -9.39
N ILE A 23 1.10 1.50 -8.31
CA ILE A 23 1.03 0.31 -7.46
C ILE A 23 -0.26 -0.43 -7.84
N ASP A 24 -0.15 -1.39 -8.75
CA ASP A 24 -1.24 -2.33 -9.06
C ASP A 24 -0.94 -3.68 -8.40
N ASN A 25 -1.29 -3.75 -7.14
CA ASN A 25 -1.21 -4.99 -6.40
C ASN A 25 -2.52 -5.14 -5.64
N ARG A 26 -3.29 -6.15 -6.03
CA ARG A 26 -4.47 -6.53 -5.24
C ARG A 26 -4.13 -6.96 -3.82
N PHE A 27 -2.83 -7.09 -3.47
CA PHE A 27 -2.26 -7.42 -2.16
C PHE A 27 -3.06 -8.47 -1.38
N THR A 28 -3.72 -9.38 -2.10
CA THR A 28 -4.70 -10.29 -1.51
C THR A 28 -4.04 -11.23 -0.51
N ASN A 29 -2.73 -11.40 -0.62
CA ASN A 29 -1.97 -12.37 0.15
C ASN A 29 -1.15 -11.72 1.27
N LEU A 30 -1.16 -10.39 1.41
CA LEU A 30 -0.50 -9.70 2.53
C LEU A 30 -1.38 -9.77 3.80
N VAL A 31 -1.71 -10.99 4.24
CA VAL A 31 -2.60 -11.23 5.39
C VAL A 31 -1.95 -10.95 6.75
N SER A 32 -0.62 -10.97 6.80
CA SER A 32 0.17 -10.76 8.02
C SER A 32 0.73 -9.35 8.16
N ILE A 33 0.52 -8.48 7.16
CA ILE A 33 1.14 -7.15 7.14
C ILE A 33 0.59 -6.29 8.28
N GLU A 34 1.49 -5.63 9.00
CA GLU A 34 1.17 -4.70 10.07
C GLU A 34 1.58 -3.26 9.75
N LYS A 35 2.64 -3.08 8.96
CA LYS A 35 3.17 -1.76 8.60
C LYS A 35 3.44 -1.71 7.10
N TYR A 36 2.90 -0.68 6.45
CA TYR A 36 3.07 -0.48 5.03
C TYR A 36 3.31 0.99 4.67
N PHE A 37 4.46 1.30 4.08
CA PHE A 37 4.88 2.67 3.76
C PHE A 37 5.26 2.84 2.29
N PHE A 38 5.00 4.02 1.75
CA PHE A 38 5.47 4.46 0.43
C PHE A 38 5.64 5.98 0.40
N ASN A 39 6.36 6.52 1.39
CA ASN A 39 6.62 7.95 1.47
C ASN A 39 7.56 8.40 0.34
N HIS A 40 7.55 9.68 -0.04
CA HIS A 40 8.46 10.27 -1.03
C HIS A 40 8.44 9.58 -2.42
N CYS A 41 7.35 8.91 -2.79
CA CYS A 41 7.20 8.34 -4.13
C CYS A 41 6.77 9.43 -5.12
N ALA A 42 7.74 10.27 -5.53
CA ALA A 42 7.49 11.48 -6.31
C ALA A 42 6.80 11.25 -7.66
N ASN A 43 6.94 10.07 -8.27
CA ASN A 43 6.31 9.73 -9.54
C ASN A 43 5.06 8.85 -9.41
N LEU A 44 4.62 8.53 -8.19
CA LEU A 44 3.47 7.64 -7.97
C LEU A 44 2.16 8.36 -8.30
N LYS A 45 1.52 7.94 -9.40
CA LYS A 45 0.28 8.53 -9.90
C LYS A 45 -0.97 7.80 -9.40
N LYS A 46 -0.87 6.48 -9.23
CA LYS A 46 -2.05 5.60 -9.01
C LYS A 46 -1.78 4.48 -8.02
N ILE A 47 -2.74 4.22 -7.14
CA ILE A 47 -2.69 3.10 -6.19
C ILE A 47 -3.95 2.24 -6.31
N TYR A 48 -3.85 1.11 -7.00
CA TYR A 48 -4.90 0.10 -7.08
C TYR A 48 -4.72 -0.98 -6.01
N ALA A 49 -4.80 -0.57 -4.74
CA ALA A 49 -4.62 -1.47 -3.60
C ALA A 49 -5.97 -1.87 -2.99
N THR A 50 -6.26 -3.17 -2.95
CA THR A 50 -7.39 -3.70 -2.18
C THR A 50 -6.89 -4.16 -0.82
N LEU A 51 -7.08 -3.34 0.22
CA LEU A 51 -6.60 -3.63 1.58
C LEU A 51 -7.51 -4.60 2.37
N ASN A 52 -8.53 -5.18 1.74
CA ASN A 52 -9.54 -6.03 2.41
C ASN A 52 -8.93 -7.20 3.22
N ASN A 53 -7.77 -7.70 2.81
CA ASN A 53 -7.12 -8.85 3.46
C ASN A 53 -6.05 -8.45 4.49
N MET A 54 -5.70 -7.17 4.58
CA MET A 54 -4.70 -6.65 5.52
C MET A 54 -5.30 -6.41 6.91
N ARG A 55 -5.91 -7.44 7.50
CA ARG A 55 -6.65 -7.33 8.78
C ARG A 55 -5.77 -6.96 9.97
N LYS A 56 -4.46 -7.14 9.86
CA LYS A 56 -3.48 -6.84 10.91
C LYS A 56 -2.79 -5.49 10.71
N LEU A 57 -3.17 -4.72 9.67
CA LEU A 57 -2.54 -3.44 9.37
C LEU A 57 -2.77 -2.45 10.52
N LYS A 58 -1.69 -2.04 11.17
CA LYS A 58 -1.67 -1.06 12.26
C LYS A 58 -1.19 0.30 11.79
N MET A 59 -0.36 0.33 10.75
CA MET A 59 0.26 1.57 10.27
C MET A 59 0.35 1.59 8.75
N PHE A 60 -0.11 2.68 8.17
CA PHE A 60 -0.10 2.92 6.73
C PHE A 60 0.24 4.39 6.49
N LEU A 61 1.34 4.67 5.78
CA LEU A 61 1.78 6.05 5.51
C LEU A 61 2.18 6.25 4.05
N PHE A 62 1.82 7.42 3.53
CA PHE A 62 2.10 7.86 2.17
C PHE A 62 2.29 9.37 2.10
N GLU A 63 3.33 9.85 2.75
CA GLU A 63 3.67 11.27 2.73
C GLU A 63 4.45 11.65 1.49
N ARG A 64 4.29 12.88 1.00
CA ARG A 64 5.09 13.44 -0.12
C ARG A 64 5.02 12.62 -1.42
N CYS A 65 3.83 12.11 -1.73
CA CYS A 65 3.47 11.54 -3.03
C CYS A 65 2.69 12.59 -3.84
N GLU A 66 3.39 13.61 -4.33
CA GLU A 66 2.79 14.87 -4.77
C GLU A 66 1.88 14.77 -6.00
N ILE A 67 2.11 13.78 -6.87
CA ILE A 67 1.37 13.59 -8.12
C ILE A 67 0.35 12.45 -8.06
N LEU A 68 0.03 11.94 -6.86
CA LEU A 68 -0.95 10.87 -6.69
C LEU A 68 -2.35 11.38 -7.05
N GLU A 69 -2.86 10.95 -8.21
CA GLU A 69 -4.14 11.38 -8.77
C GLU A 69 -5.31 10.50 -8.30
N ASP A 70 -5.09 9.19 -8.17
CA ASP A 70 -6.15 8.22 -7.89
C ASP A 70 -5.72 7.20 -6.81
N MET A 71 -6.53 7.09 -5.76
CA MET A 71 -6.32 6.17 -4.65
C MET A 71 -7.63 5.45 -4.31
N PRO A 72 -8.09 4.50 -5.15
CA PRO A 72 -9.27 3.68 -4.88
C PRO A 72 -8.96 2.60 -3.83
N MET A 73 -8.50 3.03 -2.66
CA MET A 73 -8.39 2.20 -1.48
C MET A 73 -9.79 2.01 -0.90
N ARG A 74 -10.34 0.80 -1.06
CA ARG A 74 -11.55 0.42 -0.33
C ARG A 74 -11.18 0.15 1.13
N LEU A 75 -11.13 1.21 1.93
CA LEU A 75 -10.89 1.15 3.37
C LEU A 75 -12.16 0.66 4.08
N LYS A 76 -12.44 -0.65 4.03
CA LYS A 76 -13.58 -1.21 4.78
C LYS A 76 -13.37 -1.21 6.30
N HIS A 77 -12.16 -0.96 6.78
CA HIS A 77 -11.78 -1.15 8.19
C HIS A 77 -11.31 0.12 8.91
N PHE A 78 -11.11 1.24 8.21
CA PHE A 78 -10.84 2.53 8.84
C PHE A 78 -12.14 3.32 8.95
N THR A 79 -13.05 2.86 9.79
CA THR A 79 -14.08 3.75 10.33
C THR A 79 -13.41 4.66 11.37
N SER A 80 -13.56 5.97 11.16
CA SER A 80 -13.02 7.10 11.92
C SER A 80 -11.57 7.51 11.62
N LEU A 81 -11.44 8.63 10.91
CA LEU A 81 -10.72 9.78 11.45
C LEU A 81 -11.72 10.93 11.58
#